data_AF-A0A7U8C1S6-F1
#
_entry.id   AF-A0A7U8C1S6-F1
#
_cell.length_a   1.000
_cell.length_b   1.000
_cell.length_c   1.000
_cell.angle_alpha   90.00
_cell.angle_beta   90.00
_cell.angle_gamma   90.00
#
_symmetry.space_group_name_H-M   'P 1'
#
loop_
_entity.id
_entity.type
_entity.pdbx_description
1 polymer ?
#
loop_
_entity_poly.entity_id
_entity_poly.type
_entity_poly.pdbx_seq_one_letter_code
_entity_poly.pdbx_strand_id
1 'polypeptide(L)'
;MKKFLIALVVAMLPMTAFAAGGAKGHLDEMDVDLHNQASLQRGMKTFVNYCLGCHSAEYQRYERAAVDLGMNPELVAEHMIFGDTKVGEQMTISMSKADAGKWFGNPPPDLTLEARLRGPDWLYTYLRSFYADDSRPWGVNNAVFKDVGMPNVLGPLQGVVTANCSWEDMNLHGMSGGNEIDPLTNTPLSNCASVQEGTGELSPEEFD
;
A
#
# COMPACT_ATOMS: atom_id res chain seq x y z
N MET A 1 41.69 27.32 15.95
CA MET A 1 41.66 25.87 15.68
C MET A 1 40.37 25.19 16.15
N LYS A 2 39.96 25.32 17.43
CA LYS A 2 38.67 24.74 17.95
C LYS A 2 37.41 25.13 17.16
N LYS A 3 37.30 26.39 16.71
CA LYS A 3 36.14 26.88 15.94
C LYS A 3 36.00 26.25 14.55
N PHE A 4 37.13 25.90 13.92
CA PHE A 4 37.14 25.22 12.61
C PHE A 4 36.77 23.73 12.75
N LEU A 5 37.18 23.08 13.84
CA LEU A 5 36.78 21.70 14.14
C LEU A 5 35.27 21.59 14.42
N ILE A 6 34.69 22.55 15.14
CA ILE A 6 33.24 22.59 15.39
C ILE A 6 32.47 22.81 14.08
N ALA A 7 32.93 23.72 13.22
CA ALA A 7 32.30 23.96 11.92
C ALA A 7 32.37 22.72 11.00
N LEU A 8 33.48 21.97 11.05
CA LEU A 8 33.67 20.75 10.27
C LEU A 8 32.77 19.61 10.77
N VAL A 9 32.61 19.46 12.08
CA VAL A 9 31.67 18.47 12.67
C VAL A 9 30.21 18.82 12.32
N VAL A 10 29.82 20.10 12.41
CA VAL A 10 28.46 20.55 12.04
C VAL A 10 28.21 20.43 10.53
N ALA A 11 29.22 20.61 9.69
CA ALA A 11 29.11 20.41 8.24
C ALA A 11 29.00 18.92 7.84
N MET A 12 29.48 17.99 8.68
CA MET A 12 29.38 16.55 8.44
C MET A 12 28.14 15.90 9.05
N LEU A 13 27.45 16.57 9.97
CA LEU A 13 26.17 16.14 10.57
C LEU A 13 25.04 15.81 9.58
N PRO A 14 24.93 16.39 8.36
CA PRO A 14 23.90 15.99 7.40
C PRO A 14 24.15 14.62 6.75
N MET A 15 25.35 14.03 6.88
CA MET A 15 25.67 12.74 6.27
C MET A 15 25.04 11.53 6.98
N THR A 16 24.42 11.73 8.14
CA THR A 16 23.66 10.67 8.85
C THR A 16 22.15 10.77 8.64
N ALA A 17 21.69 11.64 7.73
CA ALA A 17 20.32 11.56 7.23
C ALA A 17 20.21 10.31 6.33
N PHE A 18 20.11 9.13 6.95
CA PHE A 18 19.49 7.99 6.30
C PHE A 18 18.07 8.44 5.95
N ALA A 19 17.82 8.61 4.66
CA ALA A 19 16.47 8.72 4.14
C ALA A 19 15.71 7.46 4.61
N ALA A 20 14.87 7.62 5.63
CA ALA A 20 13.78 6.71 5.92
C ALA A 20 12.67 7.02 4.90
N GLY A 21 12.90 6.65 3.64
CA GLY A 21 12.00 7.00 2.55
C GLY A 21 12.28 6.16 1.32
N GLY A 22 11.32 5.28 1.00
CA GLY A 22 11.27 4.54 -0.27
C GLY A 22 12.08 3.25 -0.25
N ALA A 23 11.38 2.14 -0.51
CA ALA A 23 11.85 0.75 -0.55
C ALA A 23 13.37 0.54 -0.68
N LYS A 24 13.99 0.02 0.38
CA LYS A 24 15.25 -0.73 0.28
C LYS A 24 15.03 -2.23 0.05
N GLY A 25 13.77 -2.65 0.02
CA GLY A 25 13.37 -4.02 -0.20
C GLY A 25 12.95 -4.29 -1.64
N HIS A 26 12.81 -5.58 -1.96
CA HIS A 26 12.25 -6.10 -3.19
C HIS A 26 10.90 -5.44 -3.50
N LEU A 27 10.76 -5.00 -4.74
CA LEU A 27 9.50 -4.56 -5.32
C LEU A 27 9.23 -5.41 -6.54
N ASP A 28 8.04 -5.98 -6.61
CA ASP A 28 7.56 -6.61 -7.82
C ASP A 28 7.23 -5.52 -8.85
N GLU A 29 7.68 -5.76 -10.09
CA GLU A 29 7.45 -4.85 -11.21
C GLU A 29 5.97 -4.81 -11.57
N MET A 30 5.43 -3.62 -11.76
CA MET A 30 4.06 -3.39 -12.20
C MET A 30 4.04 -2.47 -13.42
N ASP A 31 3.71 -3.05 -14.57
CA ASP A 31 3.51 -2.28 -15.80
C ASP A 31 2.08 -1.73 -15.86
N VAL A 32 1.96 -0.41 -15.72
CA VAL A 32 0.66 0.28 -15.67
C VAL A 32 0.25 0.71 -17.08
N ASP A 33 -0.74 0.01 -17.65
CA ASP A 33 -1.38 0.43 -18.89
C ASP A 33 -2.47 1.49 -18.64
N LEU A 34 -2.12 2.76 -18.85
CA LEU A 34 -3.04 3.91 -18.75
C LEU A 34 -4.08 3.97 -19.88
N HIS A 35 -4.00 3.09 -20.88
CA HIS A 35 -4.98 2.99 -21.95
C HIS A 35 -5.98 1.85 -21.73
N ASN A 36 -5.72 0.95 -20.77
CA ASN A 36 -6.64 -0.11 -20.41
C ASN A 36 -7.80 0.43 -19.55
N GLN A 37 -8.83 0.95 -20.22
CA GLN A 37 -10.01 1.53 -19.57
C GLN A 37 -10.69 0.54 -18.61
N ALA A 38 -10.82 -0.73 -19.00
CA ALA A 38 -11.43 -1.74 -18.13
C ALA A 38 -10.65 -1.93 -16.82
N SER A 39 -9.31 -1.93 -16.88
CA SER A 39 -8.45 -1.98 -15.69
C SER A 39 -8.63 -0.75 -14.82
N LEU A 40 -8.59 0.45 -15.40
CA LEU A 40 -8.73 1.70 -14.66
C LEU A 40 -10.11 1.83 -13.99
N GLN A 41 -11.19 1.41 -14.67
CA GLN A 41 -12.54 1.38 -14.12
C GLN A 41 -12.67 0.41 -12.94
N ARG A 42 -12.04 -0.78 -13.03
CA ARG A 42 -11.93 -1.70 -11.88
C ARG A 42 -11.13 -1.05 -10.75
N GLY A 43 -10.03 -0.36 -11.06
CA GLY A 43 -9.23 0.39 -10.10
C GLY A 43 -10.03 1.46 -9.35
N MET A 44 -10.86 2.24 -10.05
CA MET A 44 -11.76 3.21 -9.41
C MET A 44 -12.77 2.53 -8.50
N LYS A 45 -13.38 1.44 -8.95
CA LYS A 45 -14.30 0.64 -8.12
C LYS A 45 -13.58 0.14 -6.86
N THR A 46 -12.39 -0.43 -6.98
CA THR A 46 -11.61 -0.94 -5.83
C THR A 46 -11.27 0.19 -4.87
N PHE A 47 -10.77 1.33 -5.39
CA PHE A 47 -10.43 2.49 -4.57
C PHE A 47 -11.63 2.99 -3.74
N VAL A 48 -12.78 3.18 -4.38
CA VAL A 48 -13.99 3.68 -3.71
C VAL A 48 -14.47 2.70 -2.63
N ASN A 49 -14.47 1.40 -2.92
CA ASN A 49 -15.05 0.40 -2.01
C ASN A 49 -14.11 0.00 -0.86
N TYR A 50 -12.79 0.05 -1.06
CA TYR A 50 -11.82 -0.46 -0.07
C TYR A 50 -10.93 0.62 0.54
N CYS A 51 -10.65 1.71 -0.18
CA CYS A 51 -9.67 2.71 0.24
C CYS A 51 -10.34 3.98 0.76
N LEU A 52 -11.40 4.44 0.08
CA LEU A 52 -12.02 5.75 0.32
C LEU A 52 -12.72 5.88 1.69
N GLY A 53 -12.90 4.78 2.41
CA GLY A 53 -13.34 4.84 3.81
C GLY A 53 -12.32 5.48 4.76
N CYS A 54 -11.02 5.36 4.45
CA CYS A 54 -9.92 5.84 5.28
C CYS A 54 -9.01 6.86 4.60
N HIS A 55 -8.92 6.80 3.27
CA HIS A 55 -8.01 7.62 2.47
C HIS A 55 -8.79 8.54 1.55
N SER A 56 -8.48 9.83 1.55
CA SER A 56 -9.02 10.74 0.54
C SER A 56 -8.27 10.63 -0.78
N ALA A 57 -8.90 11.13 -1.84
CA ALA A 57 -8.23 11.63 -3.04
C ALA A 57 -8.70 13.08 -3.23
N GLU A 58 -8.37 13.94 -2.28
CA GLU A 58 -9.03 15.23 -2.06
C GLU A 58 -8.84 16.23 -3.22
N TYR A 59 -7.82 16.05 -4.06
CA TYR A 59 -7.65 16.88 -5.26
C TYR A 59 -8.33 16.29 -6.51
N GLN A 60 -9.01 15.14 -6.40
CA GLN A 60 -9.85 14.56 -7.45
C GLN A 60 -11.34 14.80 -7.17
N ARG A 61 -12.12 14.95 -8.26
CA ARG A 61 -13.59 14.99 -8.23
C ARG A 61 -14.15 13.74 -8.88
N TYR A 62 -15.28 13.22 -8.38
CA TYR A 62 -15.90 12.02 -8.93
C TYR A 62 -16.22 12.14 -10.41
N GLU A 63 -16.86 13.24 -10.82
CA GLU A 63 -17.22 13.51 -12.22
C GLU A 63 -15.99 13.52 -13.13
N ARG A 64 -14.92 14.20 -12.69
CA ARG A 64 -13.70 14.30 -13.50
C ARG A 64 -13.02 12.94 -13.66
N ALA A 65 -12.88 12.20 -12.57
CA ALA A 65 -12.33 10.85 -12.60
C ALA A 65 -13.18 9.93 -13.48
N ALA A 66 -14.51 9.98 -13.35
CA ALA A 66 -15.42 9.18 -14.17
C ALA A 66 -15.22 9.45 -15.67
N VAL A 67 -15.18 10.73 -16.07
CA VAL A 67 -14.99 11.12 -17.47
C VAL A 67 -13.63 10.69 -18.01
N ASP A 68 -12.55 10.92 -17.25
CA ASP A 68 -11.19 10.54 -17.66
C ASP A 68 -11.04 9.01 -17.80
N LEU A 69 -11.85 8.23 -17.07
CA LEU A 69 -11.91 6.77 -17.12
C LEU A 69 -13.00 6.20 -18.04
N GLY A 70 -13.65 7.05 -18.86
CA GLY A 70 -14.68 6.63 -19.80
C GLY A 70 -15.94 6.05 -19.15
N MET A 71 -16.24 6.44 -17.91
CA MET A 71 -17.43 6.04 -17.15
C MET A 71 -18.53 7.09 -17.24
N ASN A 72 -19.79 6.66 -17.24
CA ASN A 72 -20.91 7.60 -17.13
C ASN A 72 -20.97 8.17 -15.69
N PRO A 73 -20.87 9.50 -15.49
CA PRO A 73 -20.94 10.11 -14.17
C PRO A 73 -22.23 9.79 -13.40
N GLU A 74 -23.36 9.60 -14.09
CA GLU A 74 -24.63 9.23 -13.47
C GLU A 74 -24.55 7.82 -12.84
N LEU A 75 -23.93 6.87 -13.53
CA LEU A 75 -23.73 5.51 -13.00
C LEU A 75 -22.70 5.50 -11.85
N VAL A 76 -21.68 6.36 -11.92
CA VAL A 76 -20.74 6.55 -10.81
C VAL A 76 -21.46 7.13 -9.59
N ALA A 77 -22.31 8.13 -9.78
CA ALA A 77 -23.11 8.69 -8.69
C ALA A 77 -24.04 7.63 -8.07
N GLU A 78 -24.68 6.80 -8.89
CA GLU A 78 -25.61 5.76 -8.43
C GLU A 78 -24.92 4.61 -7.66
N HIS A 79 -23.73 4.19 -8.10
CA HIS A 79 -23.13 2.93 -7.62
C HIS A 79 -21.85 3.10 -6.80
N MET A 80 -21.23 4.29 -6.82
CA MET A 80 -19.93 4.53 -6.18
C MET A 80 -19.94 5.71 -5.21
N ILE A 81 -20.98 6.55 -5.21
CA ILE A 81 -21.09 7.65 -4.25
C ILE A 81 -22.14 7.27 -3.20
N PHE A 82 -21.67 6.99 -1.99
CA PHE A 82 -22.52 6.61 -0.88
C PHE A 82 -22.74 7.83 0.04
N GLY A 83 -24.00 8.17 0.32
CA GLY A 83 -24.37 9.31 1.17
C GLY A 83 -24.75 10.56 0.37
N ASP A 84 -24.54 11.74 0.96
CA ASP A 84 -25.03 13.02 0.43
C ASP A 84 -24.05 13.74 -0.52
N THR A 85 -22.89 13.12 -0.81
CA THR A 85 -21.88 13.67 -1.71
C THR A 85 -22.41 13.72 -3.14
N LYS A 86 -22.12 14.82 -3.85
CA LYS A 86 -22.53 14.99 -5.25
C LYS A 86 -21.41 14.57 -6.20
N VAL A 87 -21.77 14.15 -7.41
CA VAL A 87 -20.80 13.73 -8.44
C VAL A 87 -19.77 14.82 -8.78
N GLY A 88 -20.13 16.09 -8.70
CA GLY A 88 -19.21 17.20 -8.94
C GLY A 88 -18.26 17.49 -7.77
N GLU A 89 -18.39 16.83 -6.62
CA GLU A 89 -17.60 17.09 -5.41
C GLU A 89 -16.30 16.28 -5.35
N GLN A 90 -15.42 16.69 -4.44
CA GLN A 90 -14.12 16.06 -4.21
C GLN A 90 -14.29 14.73 -3.48
N MET A 91 -13.37 13.79 -3.70
CA MET A 91 -13.32 12.51 -2.99
C MET A 91 -12.69 12.70 -1.61
N THR A 92 -13.48 13.19 -0.65
CA THR A 92 -13.07 13.41 0.74
C THR A 92 -13.62 12.32 1.66
N ILE A 93 -13.11 12.29 2.89
CA ILE A 93 -13.55 11.37 3.95
C ILE A 93 -14.08 12.15 5.14
N SER A 94 -14.99 11.56 5.91
CA SER A 94 -15.54 12.21 7.11
C SER A 94 -14.63 12.09 8.34
N MET A 95 -13.65 11.20 8.31
CA MET A 95 -12.75 10.95 9.44
C MET A 95 -11.81 12.15 9.67
N SER A 96 -11.80 12.67 10.90
CA SER A 96 -10.90 13.76 11.28
C SER A 96 -9.46 13.24 11.47
N LYS A 97 -8.45 14.09 11.22
CA LYS A 97 -7.04 13.75 11.49
C LYS A 97 -6.79 13.39 12.96
N ALA A 98 -7.51 14.02 13.88
CA ALA A 98 -7.37 13.77 15.31
C ALA A 98 -7.87 12.38 15.70
N ASP A 99 -9.01 11.95 15.13
CA ASP A 99 -9.55 10.60 15.38
C ASP A 99 -8.73 9.53 14.67
N ALA A 100 -8.31 9.80 13.43
CA ALA A 100 -7.42 8.93 12.68
C ALA A 100 -6.09 8.67 13.43
N GLY A 101 -5.50 9.70 14.02
CA GLY A 101 -4.29 9.56 14.85
C GLY A 101 -4.51 8.72 16.11
N LYS A 102 -5.71 8.75 16.71
CA LYS A 102 -6.04 7.92 17.87
C LYS A 102 -6.29 6.46 17.48
N TRP A 103 -6.93 6.21 16.34
CA TRP A 103 -7.32 4.87 15.91
C TRP A 103 -6.18 4.11 15.22
N PHE A 104 -5.38 4.79 14.40
CA PHE A 104 -4.35 4.16 13.57
C PHE A 104 -2.92 4.55 13.98
N GLY A 105 -2.76 5.37 15.03
CA GLY A 105 -1.47 5.91 15.47
C GLY A 105 -0.94 7.07 14.61
N ASN A 106 -1.36 7.16 13.35
CA ASN A 106 -1.09 8.28 12.45
C ASN A 106 -2.25 8.43 11.44
N PRO A 107 -2.60 9.65 11.00
CA PRO A 107 -3.63 9.81 9.98
C PRO A 107 -3.23 9.11 8.66
N PRO A 108 -4.15 8.36 8.03
CA PRO A 108 -3.92 7.83 6.69
C PRO A 108 -3.59 8.97 5.71
N PRO A 109 -2.64 8.77 4.78
CA PRO A 109 -2.29 9.78 3.78
C PRO A 109 -3.43 9.98 2.77
N ASP A 110 -3.48 11.18 2.20
CA ASP A 110 -4.23 11.43 0.96
C ASP A 110 -3.55 10.69 -0.20
N LEU A 111 -4.33 9.99 -1.01
CA LEU A 111 -3.83 9.14 -2.08
C LEU A 111 -3.81 9.81 -3.45
N THR A 112 -4.16 11.09 -3.58
CA THR A 112 -4.24 11.77 -4.89
C THR A 112 -2.94 11.66 -5.68
N LEU A 113 -1.79 11.70 -5.01
CA LEU A 113 -0.47 11.68 -5.65
C LEU A 113 0.44 10.55 -5.14
N GLU A 114 -0.11 9.57 -4.42
CA GLU A 114 0.73 8.54 -3.78
C GLU A 114 1.49 7.69 -4.80
N ALA A 115 0.86 7.37 -5.94
CA ALA A 115 1.51 6.68 -7.05
C ALA A 115 2.70 7.47 -7.63
N ARG A 116 2.63 8.81 -7.62
CA ARG A 116 3.73 9.68 -8.05
C ARG A 116 4.83 9.78 -7.01
N LEU A 117 4.47 9.74 -5.72
CA LEU A 117 5.41 9.84 -4.60
C LEU A 117 6.23 8.56 -4.43
N ARG A 118 5.59 7.39 -4.54
CA ARG A 118 6.21 6.08 -4.24
C ARG A 118 6.48 5.20 -5.45
N GLY A 119 5.81 5.43 -6.57
CA GLY A 119 5.86 4.60 -7.77
C GLY A 119 4.83 3.46 -7.77
N PRO A 120 4.47 2.95 -8.97
CA PRO A 120 3.49 1.89 -9.13
C PRO A 120 3.93 0.56 -8.51
N ASP A 121 5.19 0.17 -8.71
CA ASP A 121 5.78 -1.06 -8.13
C ASP A 121 5.66 -1.09 -6.61
N TRP A 122 5.86 0.07 -5.96
CA TRP A 122 5.71 0.17 -4.51
C TRP A 122 4.26 -0.07 -4.08
N LEU A 123 3.30 0.57 -4.74
CA LEU A 123 1.87 0.39 -4.41
C LEU A 123 1.42 -1.05 -4.65
N TYR A 124 1.81 -1.61 -5.79
CA TYR A 124 1.50 -2.98 -6.18
C TYR A 124 2.06 -3.98 -5.18
N THR A 125 3.34 -3.86 -4.84
CA THR A 125 3.97 -4.75 -3.86
C THR A 125 3.39 -4.54 -2.47
N TYR A 126 3.15 -3.29 -2.06
CA TYR A 126 2.57 -2.99 -0.74
C TYR A 126 1.19 -3.62 -0.56
N LEU A 127 0.30 -3.51 -1.54
CA LEU A 127 -1.06 -4.06 -1.43
C LEU A 127 -1.10 -5.59 -1.44
N ARG A 128 -0.14 -6.27 -2.09
CA ARG A 128 -0.09 -7.75 -2.16
C ARG A 128 0.73 -8.41 -1.05
N SER A 129 1.54 -7.65 -0.31
CA SER A 129 2.52 -8.19 0.65
C SER A 129 2.10 -8.10 2.12
N PHE A 130 0.80 -8.03 2.40
CA PHE A 130 0.28 -8.21 3.75
C PHE A 130 0.39 -9.68 4.17
N TYR A 131 0.76 -9.91 5.43
CA TYR A 131 0.81 -11.24 6.03
C TYR A 131 0.32 -11.19 7.48
N ALA A 132 -0.18 -12.33 7.98
CA ALA A 132 -0.69 -12.46 9.33
C ALA A 132 0.43 -12.30 10.37
N ASP A 133 0.19 -11.46 11.37
CA ASP A 133 1.10 -11.17 12.46
C ASP A 133 0.30 -10.72 13.70
N ASP A 134 0.04 -11.68 14.60
CA ASP A 134 -0.75 -11.46 15.83
C ASP A 134 -0.09 -10.49 16.82
N SER A 135 1.18 -10.13 16.62
CA SER A 135 1.85 -9.11 17.44
C SER A 135 1.41 -7.68 17.09
N ARG A 136 0.74 -7.50 15.94
CA ARG A 136 0.30 -6.20 15.44
C ARG A 136 -1.16 -5.90 15.83
N PRO A 137 -1.54 -4.61 16.00
CA PRO A 137 -2.90 -4.23 16.39
C PRO A 137 -4.02 -4.75 15.47
N TRP A 138 -3.71 -4.92 14.18
CA TRP A 138 -4.66 -5.39 13.17
C TRP A 138 -4.46 -6.86 12.78
N GLY A 139 -3.60 -7.60 13.50
CA GLY A 139 -3.30 -9.00 13.20
C GLY A 139 -2.54 -9.22 11.89
N VAL A 140 -2.02 -8.15 11.28
CA VAL A 140 -1.26 -8.19 10.02
C VAL A 140 -0.06 -7.26 10.05
N ASN A 141 0.94 -7.60 9.26
CA ASN A 141 2.12 -6.80 8.97
C ASN A 141 2.38 -6.81 7.45
N ASN A 142 3.41 -6.10 6.99
CA ASN A 142 3.68 -5.93 5.56
C ASN A 142 5.16 -6.10 5.22
N ALA A 143 5.48 -6.79 4.13
CA ALA A 143 6.87 -7.11 3.78
C ALA A 143 7.67 -5.92 3.27
N VAL A 144 7.04 -4.90 2.67
CA VAL A 144 7.74 -3.69 2.21
C VAL A 144 7.69 -2.55 3.22
N PHE A 145 6.73 -2.58 4.16
CA PHE A 145 6.60 -1.59 5.21
C PHE A 145 6.40 -2.23 6.59
N LYS A 146 7.51 -2.44 7.30
CA LYS A 146 7.52 -3.03 8.65
C LYS A 146 6.63 -2.24 9.62
N ASP A 147 5.95 -2.97 10.50
CA ASP A 147 5.14 -2.41 11.58
C ASP A 147 4.01 -1.52 11.08
N VAL A 148 3.46 -1.85 9.90
CA VAL A 148 2.39 -1.11 9.24
C VAL A 148 1.21 -0.85 10.19
N GLY A 149 0.69 0.38 10.15
CA GLY A 149 -0.50 0.79 10.93
C GLY A 149 -1.82 0.57 10.18
N MET A 150 -1.75 0.12 8.94
CA MET A 150 -2.89 -0.12 8.05
C MET A 150 -3.38 -1.56 8.20
N PRO A 151 -4.69 -1.80 8.37
CA PRO A 151 -5.24 -3.14 8.26
C PRO A 151 -5.15 -3.66 6.81
N ASN A 152 -5.22 -4.99 6.60
CA ASN A 152 -5.30 -5.56 5.26
C ASN A 152 -6.73 -5.42 4.71
N VAL A 153 -7.03 -4.27 4.09
CA VAL A 153 -8.36 -3.97 3.55
C VAL A 153 -8.76 -4.89 2.39
N LEU A 154 -7.80 -5.44 1.65
CA LEU A 154 -8.04 -6.40 0.57
C LEU A 154 -8.00 -7.87 1.05
N GLY A 155 -7.85 -8.09 2.36
CA GLY A 155 -7.78 -9.42 2.98
C GLY A 155 -8.94 -10.35 2.62
N PRO A 156 -10.21 -9.89 2.56
CA PRO A 156 -11.31 -10.74 2.10
C PRO A 156 -11.17 -11.22 0.64
N LEU A 157 -10.52 -10.44 -0.22
CA LEU A 157 -10.27 -10.82 -1.61
C LEU A 157 -9.10 -11.80 -1.71
N GLN A 158 -7.99 -11.49 -1.02
CA GLN A 158 -6.75 -12.28 -1.08
C GLN A 158 -6.82 -13.58 -0.29
N GLY A 159 -7.48 -13.56 0.87
CA GLY A 159 -7.37 -14.56 1.91
C GLY A 159 -6.27 -14.25 2.94
N VAL A 160 -6.17 -15.11 3.95
CA VAL A 160 -5.17 -15.01 5.01
C VAL A 160 -3.82 -15.49 4.48
N VAL A 161 -2.81 -14.62 4.54
CA VAL A 161 -1.44 -14.93 4.10
C VAL A 161 -0.59 -15.29 5.32
N THR A 162 0.01 -16.47 5.33
CA THR A 162 1.00 -16.88 6.34
C THR A 162 2.41 -16.61 5.83
N ALA A 163 3.25 -15.98 6.66
CA ALA A 163 4.67 -15.81 6.37
C ALA A 163 5.45 -17.07 6.79
N ASN A 164 6.29 -17.56 5.89
CA ASN A 164 7.17 -18.72 6.09
C ASN A 164 8.65 -18.32 6.26
N CYS A 165 8.99 -17.06 5.95
CA CYS A 165 10.34 -16.50 6.11
C CYS A 165 10.35 -15.35 7.13
N SER A 166 11.54 -14.88 7.51
CA SER A 166 11.67 -13.66 8.32
C SER A 166 11.20 -12.43 7.54
N TRP A 167 10.89 -11.35 8.26
CA TRP A 167 10.57 -10.08 7.60
C TRP A 167 11.74 -9.58 6.76
N GLU A 168 12.97 -9.74 7.26
CA GLU A 168 14.19 -9.35 6.56
C GLU A 168 14.33 -10.08 5.22
N ASP A 169 14.06 -11.39 5.19
CA ASP A 169 14.13 -12.18 3.95
C ASP A 169 13.01 -11.79 2.97
N MET A 170 11.77 -11.65 3.45
CA MET A 170 10.65 -11.20 2.61
C MET A 170 10.89 -9.78 2.07
N ASN A 171 11.50 -8.91 2.87
CA ASN A 171 11.84 -7.56 2.45
C ASN A 171 12.94 -7.59 1.38
N LEU A 172 13.93 -8.48 1.47
CA LEU A 172 15.05 -8.53 0.52
C LEU A 172 14.72 -9.30 -0.77
N HIS A 173 13.90 -10.34 -0.69
CA HIS A 173 13.67 -11.29 -1.78
C HIS A 173 12.22 -11.38 -2.26
N GLY A 174 11.31 -10.63 -1.63
CA GLY A 174 9.88 -10.67 -1.95
C GLY A 174 9.13 -11.82 -1.29
N MET A 175 7.80 -11.82 -1.47
CA MET A 175 6.90 -12.80 -0.85
C MET A 175 7.06 -14.21 -1.45
N SER A 176 7.44 -14.31 -2.71
CA SER A 176 7.78 -15.58 -3.37
C SER A 176 9.12 -16.15 -2.89
N GLY A 177 9.95 -15.31 -2.26
CA GLY A 177 11.32 -15.64 -1.87
C GLY A 177 12.29 -15.66 -3.06
N GLY A 178 13.50 -16.16 -2.81
CA GLY A 178 14.61 -16.18 -3.77
C GLY A 178 15.16 -17.57 -4.03
N ASN A 179 16.13 -17.66 -4.97
CA ASN A 179 16.88 -18.89 -5.23
C ASN A 179 18.02 -19.12 -4.20
N GLU A 180 18.07 -18.31 -3.15
CA GLU A 180 19.11 -18.32 -2.13
C GLU A 180 18.76 -19.30 -1.00
N ILE A 181 19.79 -19.78 -0.29
CA ILE A 181 19.63 -20.62 0.89
C ILE A 181 19.84 -19.74 2.11
N ASP A 182 18.92 -19.79 3.07
CA ASP A 182 19.07 -19.09 4.34
C ASP A 182 20.31 -19.65 5.08
N PRO A 183 21.32 -18.82 5.37
CA PRO A 183 22.57 -19.26 5.99
C PRO A 183 22.40 -19.76 7.43
N LEU A 184 21.30 -19.43 8.12
CA LEU A 184 21.02 -19.85 9.50
C LEU A 184 20.31 -21.20 9.56
N THR A 185 19.38 -21.46 8.63
CA THR A 185 18.56 -22.68 8.62
C THR A 185 19.03 -23.72 7.60
N ASN A 186 19.87 -23.31 6.64
CA ASN A 186 20.32 -24.11 5.51
C ASN A 186 19.16 -24.69 4.68
N THR A 187 18.05 -23.96 4.62
CA THR A 187 16.89 -24.28 3.78
C THR A 187 16.72 -23.25 2.66
N PRO A 188 16.21 -23.64 1.48
CA PRO A 188 15.91 -22.68 0.42
C PRO A 188 14.91 -21.63 0.89
N LEU A 189 15.18 -20.35 0.58
CA LEU A 189 14.24 -19.23 0.74
C LEU A 189 13.16 -19.25 -0.36
N SER A 190 12.67 -20.43 -0.73
CA SER A 190 11.59 -20.57 -1.70
C SER A 190 10.25 -20.51 -0.97
N ASN A 191 9.30 -19.73 -1.49
CA ASN A 191 7.92 -19.62 -1.01
C ASN A 191 7.78 -18.99 0.39
N CYS A 192 8.24 -17.74 0.52
CA CYS A 192 8.23 -17.01 1.78
C CYS A 192 6.84 -16.63 2.30
N ALA A 193 5.79 -16.79 1.50
CA ALA A 193 4.42 -16.59 1.92
C ALA A 193 3.46 -17.58 1.24
N SER A 194 2.41 -17.98 1.95
CA SER A 194 1.36 -18.84 1.40
C SER A 194 -0.03 -18.32 1.80
N VAL A 195 -0.93 -18.26 0.82
CA VAL A 195 -2.34 -17.94 1.06
C VAL A 195 -3.06 -19.19 1.58
N GLN A 196 -3.80 -19.05 2.68
CA GLN A 196 -4.62 -20.11 3.23
C GLN A 196 -5.82 -20.39 2.32
N GLU A 197 -5.92 -21.63 1.82
CA GLU A 197 -6.99 -22.05 0.90
C GLU A 197 -8.39 -21.84 1.51
N GLY A 198 -9.32 -21.33 0.70
CA GLY A 198 -10.72 -21.12 1.08
C GLY A 198 -10.98 -19.93 2.00
N THR A 199 -9.97 -19.07 2.24
CA THR A 199 -10.14 -17.86 3.07
C THR A 199 -10.33 -16.57 2.27
N GLY A 200 -10.01 -16.57 0.98
CA GLY A 200 -10.20 -15.44 0.06
C GLY A 200 -11.30 -15.69 -0.97
N GLU A 201 -11.84 -14.61 -1.51
CA GLU A 201 -12.83 -14.64 -2.60
C GLU A 201 -12.20 -14.87 -3.98
N LEU A 202 -10.94 -14.47 -4.17
CA LEU A 202 -10.22 -14.57 -5.44
C LEU A 202 -9.16 -15.67 -5.39
N SER A 203 -8.91 -16.29 -6.53
CA SER A 203 -7.69 -17.09 -6.70
C SER A 203 -6.43 -16.20 -6.67
N PRO A 204 -5.24 -16.76 -6.40
CA PRO A 204 -4.00 -15.98 -6.45
C PRO A 204 -3.77 -15.25 -7.77
N GLU A 205 -4.19 -15.83 -8.91
CA GLU A 205 -4.06 -15.22 -10.24
C GLU A 205 -5.10 -14.12 -10.50
N GLU A 206 -6.29 -14.20 -9.90
CA GLU A 206 -7.31 -13.15 -10.01
C GLU A 206 -7.04 -11.97 -9.08
N PHE A 207 -6.34 -12.22 -7.97
CA PHE A 207 -5.91 -11.18 -7.03
C PHE A 207 -4.70 -10.38 -7.56
N ASP A 208 -3.86 -11.02 -8.37
CA ASP A 208 -2.73 -10.39 -9.07
C ASP A 208 -3.19 -9.40 -10.15
#